data_AF-A0A6M5FT33-F1
#
_entry.id   AF-A0A6M5FT33-F1
#
_cell.length_a   1.000
_cell.length_b   1.000
_cell.length_c   1.000
_cell.angle_alpha   90.00
_cell.angle_beta   90.00
_cell.angle_gamma   90.00
#
_symmetry.space_group_name_H-M   'P 1'
#
loop_
_entity.id
_entity.type
_entity.pdbx_description
1 polymer ?
#
loop_
_entity_poly.entity_id
_entity_poly.type
_entity_poly.pdbx_seq_one_letter_code
_entity_poly.pdbx_strand_id
1 'polypeptide(L)'
;MRRIFRANANRQQNSQGFTLIEILAIAPVIILVLAGIIGLIINLTGSSMVTSAKSQLQSDVLTALDRIEADVRLSTTLEGTTSSYVRIHSLATSDNPYSPTRRLIQKSDCGVAWGAVAIADAKTYTTEYFQSGSELKRKTMYDGSCPSATDRIWQLDGAVETIIDTSTVLNFNVCKINDGTLKVSLGVTKTVAGENIQYSSQRLVKSINVPVNGTAGASCP
;
A
#
# COMPACT_ATOMS: atom_id res chain seq x y z
N MET A 1 -13.71 -84.52 39.82
CA MET A 1 -12.81 -83.56 39.15
C MET A 1 -13.55 -82.26 38.87
N ARG A 2 -12.99 -81.15 39.37
CA ARG A 2 -13.02 -79.74 38.88
C ARG A 2 -14.31 -79.15 38.28
N ARG A 3 -14.83 -78.15 39.01
CA ARG A 3 -15.61 -77.01 38.49
C ARG A 3 -14.75 -76.16 37.55
N ILE A 4 -15.31 -75.65 36.46
CA ILE A 4 -14.81 -74.45 35.77
C ILE A 4 -15.99 -73.52 35.46
N PHE A 5 -15.95 -72.35 36.10
CA PHE A 5 -16.72 -71.16 35.83
C PHE A 5 -16.39 -70.59 34.44
N ARG A 6 -17.37 -69.99 33.77
CA ARG A 6 -17.16 -68.70 33.09
C ARG A 6 -18.39 -67.80 33.29
N ALA A 7 -18.16 -66.75 34.07
CA ALA A 7 -19.09 -65.68 34.33
C ALA A 7 -19.34 -64.87 33.07
N ASN A 8 -20.60 -64.55 32.83
CA ASN A 8 -21.04 -63.57 31.85
C ASN A 8 -20.63 -62.19 32.39
N ALA A 9 -19.62 -61.57 31.79
CA ALA A 9 -19.18 -60.22 32.15
C ALA A 9 -20.20 -59.20 31.62
N ASN A 10 -21.30 -59.06 32.33
CA ASN A 10 -22.28 -58.03 32.08
C ASN A 10 -21.63 -56.70 32.48
N ARG A 11 -21.12 -55.98 31.47
CA ARG A 11 -20.52 -54.66 31.62
C ARG A 11 -21.65 -53.72 32.00
N GLN A 12 -21.88 -53.54 33.30
CA GLN A 12 -22.75 -52.50 33.81
C GLN A 12 -22.19 -51.16 33.32
N GLN A 13 -22.80 -50.60 32.28
CA GLN A 13 -22.74 -49.18 32.07
C GLN A 13 -23.43 -48.56 33.28
N ASN A 14 -22.64 -48.11 34.25
CA ASN A 14 -23.08 -47.23 35.31
C ASN A 14 -23.48 -45.89 34.68
N SER A 15 -24.68 -45.84 34.10
CA SER A 15 -25.38 -44.58 33.87
C SER A 15 -25.91 -44.11 35.23
N GLN A 16 -25.01 -43.52 36.02
CA GLN A 16 -25.42 -42.66 37.14
C GLN A 16 -26.18 -41.48 36.53
N GLY A 17 -27.50 -41.46 36.73
CA GLY A 17 -28.35 -40.38 36.28
C GLY A 17 -27.99 -39.09 37.00
N PHE A 18 -27.69 -38.03 36.24
CA PHE A 18 -27.45 -36.69 36.75
C PHE A 18 -28.61 -36.25 37.66
N THR A 19 -28.30 -35.90 38.90
CA THR A 19 -29.31 -35.34 39.79
C THR A 19 -29.58 -33.88 39.43
N LEU A 20 -30.83 -33.43 39.57
CA LEU A 20 -31.25 -32.08 39.20
C LEU A 20 -30.45 -30.99 39.94
N ILE A 21 -30.01 -31.30 41.17
CA ILE A 21 -29.18 -30.43 42.01
C ILE A 21 -27.77 -30.24 41.42
N GLU A 22 -27.21 -31.28 40.79
CA GLU A 22 -25.85 -31.29 40.27
C GLU A 22 -25.76 -30.45 38.98
N ILE A 23 -26.77 -30.54 38.12
CA ILE A 23 -26.90 -29.64 36.96
C ILE A 23 -27.18 -28.19 37.39
N LEU A 24 -27.98 -27.98 38.45
CA LEU A 24 -28.28 -26.63 38.96
C LEU A 24 -27.05 -25.93 39.57
N ALA A 25 -26.11 -26.70 40.14
CA ALA A 25 -24.85 -26.18 40.64
C ALA A 25 -23.80 -25.94 39.54
N ILE A 26 -23.73 -26.81 38.53
CA ILE A 26 -22.71 -26.74 37.47
C ILE A 26 -23.04 -25.70 36.39
N ALA A 27 -24.33 -25.55 36.04
CA ALA A 27 -24.78 -24.62 35.00
C ALA A 27 -24.27 -23.16 35.17
N PRO A 28 -24.41 -22.50 36.34
CA PRO A 28 -23.91 -21.14 36.52
C PRO A 28 -22.38 -21.05 36.43
N VAL A 29 -21.65 -22.08 36.86
CA VAL A 29 -20.18 -22.14 36.75
C VAL A 29 -19.76 -22.19 35.28
N ILE A 30 -20.41 -23.03 34.47
CA ILE A 30 -20.14 -23.11 33.03
C ILE A 30 -20.43 -21.77 32.34
N ILE A 31 -21.55 -21.12 32.66
CA ILE A 31 -21.92 -19.82 32.08
C ILE A 31 -20.86 -18.76 32.41
N LEU A 32 -20.37 -18.71 33.66
CA LEU A 32 -19.31 -17.77 34.05
C LEU A 32 -18.00 -18.03 33.32
N VAL A 33 -17.60 -19.30 33.18
CA VAL A 33 -16.39 -19.68 32.44
C VAL A 33 -16.51 -19.30 30.96
N LEU A 34 -17.64 -19.61 30.32
CA LEU A 34 -17.89 -19.25 28.92
C LEU A 34 -17.91 -17.72 28.72
N ALA A 35 -18.56 -16.97 29.61
CA ALA A 35 -18.57 -15.52 29.56
C ALA A 35 -17.15 -14.94 29.68
N GLY A 36 -16.33 -15.49 30.59
CA GLY A 36 -14.93 -15.10 30.74
C GLY A 36 -14.09 -15.38 29.48
N ILE A 37 -14.24 -16.56 28.88
CA ILE A 37 -13.53 -16.94 27.64
C ILE A 37 -13.96 -16.05 26.48
N ILE A 38 -15.26 -15.79 26.29
CA ILE A 38 -15.77 -14.92 25.22
C ILE A 38 -15.20 -13.50 25.38
N GLY A 39 -15.16 -12.98 26.62
CA GLY A 39 -14.55 -11.67 26.90
C GLY A 39 -13.08 -11.59 26.51
N LEU A 40 -12.30 -12.64 26.81
CA LEU A 40 -10.90 -12.73 26.38
C LEU A 40 -10.76 -12.78 24.86
N ILE A 41 -11.58 -13.55 24.16
CA ILE A 41 -11.54 -13.68 22.69
C ILE A 41 -11.83 -12.33 22.03
N ILE A 42 -12.83 -11.57 22.51
CA ILE A 42 -13.15 -10.24 21.96
C ILE A 42 -11.96 -9.29 22.11
N ASN A 43 -11.32 -9.28 23.28
CA ASN A 43 -10.18 -8.42 23.55
C ASN A 43 -8.94 -8.81 22.70
N LEU A 44 -8.65 -10.11 22.59
CA LEU A 44 -7.57 -10.63 21.75
C LEU A 44 -7.82 -10.38 20.26
N THR A 45 -9.08 -10.45 19.83
CA THR A 45 -9.46 -10.20 18.43
C THR A 45 -9.36 -8.71 18.09
N GLY A 46 -9.81 -7.83 18.99
CA GLY A 46 -9.66 -6.38 18.83
C GLY A 46 -8.21 -5.95 18.71
N SER A 47 -7.35 -6.41 19.64
CA SER A 47 -5.91 -6.13 19.61
C SER A 47 -5.23 -6.70 18.35
N SER A 48 -5.58 -7.93 17.94
CA SER A 48 -5.04 -8.51 16.70
C SER A 48 -5.45 -7.71 15.47
N MET A 49 -6.70 -7.24 15.39
CA MET A 49 -7.18 -6.44 14.27
C MET A 49 -6.45 -5.10 14.18
N VAL A 50 -6.20 -4.46 15.33
CA VAL A 50 -5.42 -3.23 15.42
C VAL A 50 -3.97 -3.43 14.96
N THR A 51 -3.31 -4.49 15.42
CA THR A 51 -1.93 -4.82 15.01
C THR A 51 -1.84 -5.08 13.51
N SER A 52 -2.75 -5.89 12.95
CA SER A 52 -2.79 -6.18 11.52
C SER A 52 -3.03 -4.91 10.69
N ALA A 53 -3.96 -4.05 11.10
CA ALA A 53 -4.21 -2.79 10.42
C ALA A 53 -3.00 -1.85 10.46
N LYS A 54 -2.29 -1.77 11.59
CA LYS A 54 -1.06 -0.99 11.70
C LYS A 54 0.03 -1.50 10.74
N SER A 55 0.21 -2.81 10.65
CA SER A 55 1.17 -3.42 9.70
C SER A 55 0.79 -3.11 8.26
N GLN A 56 -0.50 -3.14 7.92
CA GLN A 56 -0.98 -2.78 6.58
C GLN A 56 -0.68 -1.31 6.25
N LEU A 57 -1.04 -0.39 7.15
CA LEU A 57 -0.76 1.05 6.96
C LEU A 57 0.74 1.33 6.77
N GLN A 58 1.59 0.63 7.53
CA GLN A 58 3.04 0.71 7.38
C GLN A 58 3.49 0.26 5.99
N SER A 59 3.02 -0.91 5.55
CA SER A 59 3.33 -1.47 4.24
C SER A 59 2.87 -0.53 3.12
N ASP A 60 1.65 0.00 3.20
CA ASP A 60 1.06 0.85 2.16
C ASP A 60 1.84 2.16 2.02
N VAL A 61 2.13 2.84 3.15
CA VAL A 61 2.89 4.10 3.15
C VAL A 61 4.30 3.90 2.62
N LEU A 62 5.00 2.86 3.06
CA LEU A 62 6.37 2.59 2.61
C LEU A 62 6.39 2.22 1.12
N THR A 63 5.48 1.36 0.68
CA THR A 63 5.37 0.97 -0.73
C THR A 63 5.05 2.17 -1.63
N ALA A 64 4.18 3.08 -1.19
CA ALA A 64 3.88 4.30 -1.92
C ALA A 64 5.10 5.24 -2.02
N LEU A 65 5.83 5.42 -0.92
CA LEU A 65 7.07 6.22 -0.91
C LEU A 65 8.16 5.59 -1.80
N ASP A 66 8.34 4.27 -1.76
CA ASP A 66 9.27 3.53 -2.60
C ASP A 66 8.92 3.69 -4.09
N ARG A 67 7.62 3.65 -4.42
CA ARG A 67 7.14 3.84 -5.78
C ARG A 67 7.37 5.26 -6.29
N ILE A 68 7.10 6.27 -5.46
CA ILE A 68 7.42 7.68 -5.78
C ILE A 68 8.93 7.83 -6.00
N GLU A 69 9.76 7.24 -5.15
CA GLU A 69 11.21 7.27 -5.30
C GLU A 69 11.67 6.66 -6.64
N ALA A 70 11.12 5.50 -6.98
CA ALA A 70 11.45 4.81 -8.23
C ALA A 70 11.11 5.66 -9.46
N ASP A 71 9.93 6.29 -9.48
CA ASP A 71 9.49 7.19 -10.57
C ASP A 71 10.37 8.46 -10.61
N VAL A 72 10.68 9.06 -9.45
CA VAL A 72 11.54 10.24 -9.34
C VAL A 72 12.95 9.96 -9.83
N ARG A 73 13.49 8.77 -9.55
CA ARG A 73 14.88 8.42 -9.90
C ARG A 73 15.15 8.57 -11.39
N LEU A 74 14.23 8.12 -12.25
CA LEU A 74 14.38 8.18 -13.70
C LEU A 74 13.89 9.48 -14.34
N SER A 75 13.39 10.42 -13.54
CA SER A 75 12.83 11.67 -14.05
C SER A 75 13.84 12.53 -14.78
N THR A 76 13.38 13.22 -15.82
CA THR A 76 14.13 14.26 -16.54
C THR A 76 13.80 15.65 -16.02
N THR A 77 12.66 15.81 -15.34
CA THR A 77 12.27 17.07 -14.67
C THR A 77 11.39 16.74 -13.48
N LEU A 78 11.59 17.47 -12.38
CA LEU A 78 10.80 17.36 -11.17
C LEU A 78 10.10 18.67 -10.87
N GLU A 79 8.80 18.56 -10.69
CA GLU A 79 7.95 19.65 -10.24
C GLU A 79 7.32 19.26 -8.91
N GLY A 80 7.64 20.06 -7.90
CA GLY A 80 6.99 20.03 -6.61
C GLY A 80 7.05 21.43 -6.04
N THR A 81 5.92 21.96 -5.61
CA THR A 81 5.88 23.11 -4.70
C THR A 81 5.36 22.59 -3.36
N THR A 82 5.34 23.43 -2.32
CA THR A 82 4.59 23.17 -1.08
C THR A 82 3.10 23.01 -1.41
N SER A 83 2.74 21.82 -1.89
CA SER A 83 1.42 21.49 -2.42
C SER A 83 1.25 19.97 -2.36
N SER A 84 0.00 19.52 -2.38
CA SER A 84 -0.39 18.10 -2.23
C SER A 84 -0.17 17.26 -3.50
N TYR A 85 0.82 17.63 -4.34
CA TYR A 85 1.17 16.85 -5.53
C TYR A 85 2.68 16.76 -5.77
N VAL A 86 3.10 15.65 -6.39
CA VAL A 86 4.42 15.48 -7.00
C VAL A 86 4.18 15.25 -8.48
N ARG A 87 4.81 16.07 -9.34
CA ARG A 87 4.75 15.90 -10.79
C ARG A 87 6.14 15.59 -11.35
N ILE A 88 6.21 14.53 -12.12
CA ILE A 88 7.45 13.89 -12.57
C ILE A 88 7.38 13.77 -14.08
N HIS A 89 8.30 14.39 -14.79
CA HIS A 89 8.45 14.19 -16.23
C HIS A 89 9.53 13.15 -16.49
N SER A 90 9.25 12.19 -17.35
CA SER A 90 10.13 11.07 -17.68
C SER A 90 10.04 10.73 -19.17
N LEU A 91 11.03 10.00 -19.68
CA LEU A 91 11.06 9.57 -21.08
C LEU A 91 10.14 8.38 -21.32
N ALA A 92 9.28 8.47 -22.34
CA ALA A 92 8.39 7.39 -22.74
C ALA A 92 9.18 6.25 -23.41
N THR A 93 8.75 5.02 -23.14
CA THR A 93 9.47 3.80 -23.54
C THR A 93 8.55 2.75 -24.13
N SER A 94 9.10 1.89 -24.99
CA SER A 94 8.37 0.77 -25.62
C SER A 94 8.00 -0.34 -24.64
N ASP A 95 8.76 -0.46 -23.56
CA ASP A 95 8.68 -1.50 -22.54
C ASP A 95 8.85 -0.88 -21.16
N ASN A 96 8.87 -1.72 -20.13
CA ASN A 96 9.15 -1.28 -18.76
C ASN A 96 10.40 -0.35 -18.73
N PRO A 97 10.33 0.85 -18.12
CA PRO A 97 11.46 1.79 -18.01
C PRO A 97 12.74 1.23 -17.38
N TYR A 98 12.65 0.10 -16.68
CA TYR A 98 13.82 -0.58 -16.09
C TYR A 98 14.33 -1.76 -16.96
N SER A 99 13.61 -2.12 -18.02
CA SER A 99 14.04 -3.18 -18.94
C SER A 99 15.30 -2.76 -19.72
N PRO A 100 16.29 -3.66 -19.93
CA PRO A 100 17.45 -3.36 -20.77
C PRO A 100 17.11 -3.30 -22.27
N THR A 101 16.00 -3.91 -22.70
CA THR A 101 15.57 -3.93 -24.10
C THR A 101 14.68 -2.75 -24.47
N ARG A 102 14.35 -1.89 -23.50
CA ARG A 102 13.47 -0.73 -23.70
C ARG A 102 14.05 0.19 -24.77
N ARG A 103 13.17 0.80 -25.54
CA ARG A 103 13.53 1.80 -26.54
C ARG A 103 12.76 3.07 -26.29
N LEU A 104 13.39 4.19 -26.61
CA LEU A 104 12.74 5.49 -26.53
C LEU A 104 11.65 5.61 -27.59
N ILE A 105 10.63 6.38 -27.28
CA ILE A 105 9.57 6.72 -28.21
C ILE A 105 9.90 8.08 -28.83
N GLN A 106 9.73 8.20 -30.15
CA GLN A 106 9.99 9.45 -30.86
C GLN A 106 8.86 10.46 -30.63
N LYS A 107 9.19 11.74 -30.47
CA LYS A 107 8.21 12.80 -30.25
C LYS A 107 7.37 13.12 -31.49
N SER A 108 7.94 12.96 -32.68
CA SER A 108 7.34 13.33 -33.97
C SER A 108 6.13 12.48 -34.36
N ASP A 109 6.26 11.16 -34.24
CA ASP A 109 5.26 10.19 -34.72
C ASP A 109 4.82 9.18 -33.63
N CYS A 110 5.36 9.31 -32.42
CA CYS A 110 5.19 8.34 -31.33
C CYS A 110 5.62 6.90 -31.71
N GLY A 111 6.50 6.77 -32.70
CA GLY A 111 7.10 5.52 -33.12
C GLY A 111 8.23 5.08 -32.20
N VAL A 112 8.46 3.77 -32.12
CA VAL A 112 9.63 3.22 -31.41
C VAL A 112 10.90 3.64 -32.13
N ALA A 113 11.87 4.19 -31.40
CA ALA A 113 13.17 4.54 -31.93
C ALA A 113 14.01 3.29 -32.22
N TRP A 114 14.46 3.13 -33.46
CA TRP A 114 15.35 2.03 -33.87
C TRP A 114 16.83 2.42 -33.88
N GLY A 115 17.14 3.69 -33.67
CA GLY A 115 18.50 4.24 -33.59
C GLY A 115 18.65 5.22 -32.43
N ALA A 116 19.78 5.93 -32.41
CA ALA A 116 20.02 6.97 -31.42
C ALA A 116 19.01 8.11 -31.59
N VAL A 117 18.42 8.55 -30.48
CA VAL A 117 17.48 9.68 -30.41
C VAL A 117 18.01 10.68 -29.40
N ALA A 118 18.06 11.95 -29.78
CA ALA A 118 18.39 13.01 -28.85
C ALA A 118 17.29 13.13 -27.80
N ILE A 119 17.64 13.46 -26.55
CA ILE A 119 16.67 13.57 -25.44
C ILE A 119 15.55 14.58 -25.79
N ALA A 120 15.86 15.65 -26.52
CA ALA A 120 14.89 16.66 -26.96
C ALA A 120 13.84 16.13 -27.95
N ASP A 121 14.20 15.09 -28.72
CA ASP A 121 13.34 14.47 -29.74
C ASP A 121 12.64 13.21 -29.21
N ALA A 122 12.89 12.83 -27.96
CA ALA A 122 12.20 11.75 -27.28
C ALA A 122 10.85 12.24 -26.73
N LYS A 123 9.84 11.39 -26.83
CA LYS A 123 8.53 11.62 -26.22
C LYS A 123 8.66 11.53 -24.70
N THR A 124 8.00 12.43 -24.00
CA THR A 124 7.93 12.46 -22.54
C THR A 124 6.52 12.14 -22.06
N TYR A 125 6.45 11.65 -20.83
CA TYR A 125 5.22 11.48 -20.08
C TYR A 125 5.37 12.10 -18.69
N THR A 126 4.24 12.55 -18.20
CA THR A 126 4.07 13.08 -16.86
C THR A 126 3.46 12.01 -15.96
N THR A 127 4.06 11.76 -14.80
CA THR A 127 3.42 11.06 -13.68
C THR A 127 3.13 12.05 -12.58
N GLU A 128 1.86 12.11 -12.16
CA GLU A 128 1.41 12.96 -11.08
C GLU A 128 0.90 12.11 -9.93
N TYR A 129 1.51 12.26 -8.76
CA TYR A 129 0.97 11.78 -7.50
C TYR A 129 0.21 12.91 -6.85
N PHE A 130 -1.04 12.68 -6.46
CA PHE A 130 -1.86 13.71 -5.83
C PHE A 130 -2.82 13.09 -4.82
N GLN A 131 -3.17 13.90 -3.81
CA GLN A 131 -4.19 13.54 -2.85
C GLN A 131 -5.58 13.88 -3.38
N SER A 132 -6.50 12.91 -3.29
CA SER A 132 -7.92 13.06 -3.63
C SER A 132 -8.75 12.62 -2.42
N GLY A 133 -9.09 13.54 -1.52
CA GLY A 133 -9.74 13.18 -0.26
C GLY A 133 -8.82 12.35 0.64
N SER A 134 -9.25 11.14 0.99
CA SER A 134 -8.47 10.16 1.77
C SER A 134 -7.66 9.20 0.90
N GLU A 135 -7.60 9.42 -0.41
CA GLU A 135 -6.88 8.55 -1.35
C GLU A 135 -5.61 9.23 -1.88
N LEU A 136 -4.53 8.45 -2.01
CA LEU A 136 -3.36 8.84 -2.76
C LEU A 136 -3.51 8.25 -4.16
N LYS A 137 -3.56 9.11 -5.17
CA LYS A 137 -3.71 8.70 -6.57
C LYS A 137 -2.46 8.97 -7.36
N ARG A 138 -2.25 8.14 -8.37
CA ARG A 138 -1.20 8.29 -9.38
C ARG A 138 -1.87 8.37 -10.73
N LYS A 139 -1.59 9.42 -11.48
CA LYS A 139 -2.04 9.58 -12.87
C LYS A 139 -0.84 9.63 -13.79
N THR A 140 -0.94 8.96 -14.94
CA THR A 140 0.06 9.08 -16.00
C THR A 140 -0.57 9.77 -17.21
N MET A 141 0.16 10.72 -17.79
CA MET A 141 -0.30 11.55 -18.91
C MET A 141 0.81 11.70 -19.94
N TYR A 142 0.50 11.62 -21.22
CA TYR A 142 1.49 11.99 -22.25
C TYR A 142 1.60 13.50 -22.42
N ASP A 143 2.82 13.97 -22.68
CA ASP A 143 3.03 15.38 -23.01
C ASP A 143 2.69 15.61 -24.48
N GLY A 144 1.51 16.19 -24.75
CA GLY A 144 0.99 16.46 -26.10
C GLY A 144 0.39 15.23 -26.78
N SER A 145 -0.21 15.43 -27.96
CA SER A 145 -0.92 14.38 -28.69
C SER A 145 0.00 13.31 -29.30
N CYS A 146 -0.51 12.09 -29.44
CA CYS A 146 0.09 11.01 -30.23
C CYS A 146 -0.95 10.54 -31.25
N PRO A 147 -0.76 10.79 -32.56
CA PRO A 147 -1.76 10.48 -33.57
C PRO A 147 -1.90 8.97 -33.89
N SER A 148 -0.97 8.11 -33.46
CA SER A 148 -0.85 6.76 -34.05
C SER A 148 -0.31 5.62 -33.16
N ALA A 149 -0.10 5.80 -31.84
CA ALA A 149 0.75 4.86 -31.10
C ALA A 149 0.47 4.64 -29.59
N THR A 150 -0.77 4.71 -29.12
CA THR A 150 -1.08 4.38 -27.71
C THR A 150 -0.63 2.97 -27.33
N ASP A 151 -0.70 2.01 -28.27
CA ASP A 151 -0.39 0.60 -27.99
C ASP A 151 1.12 0.29 -27.96
N ARG A 152 1.97 1.24 -28.35
CA ARG A 152 3.44 1.07 -28.41
C ARG A 152 4.18 1.70 -27.24
N ILE A 153 3.48 2.53 -26.47
CA ILE A 153 4.04 3.21 -25.31
C ILE A 153 3.65 2.38 -24.10
N TRP A 154 4.63 1.96 -23.31
CA TRP A 154 4.38 1.15 -22.13
C TRP A 154 3.49 1.90 -21.12
N GLN A 155 3.71 3.22 -20.99
CA GLN A 155 3.01 4.06 -20.02
C GLN A 155 1.55 4.23 -20.44
N LEU A 156 0.61 3.90 -19.57
CA LEU A 156 -0.82 4.05 -19.86
C LEU A 156 -1.26 5.51 -19.70
N ASP A 157 -1.68 6.14 -20.79
CA ASP A 157 -2.17 7.53 -20.78
C ASP A 157 -3.56 7.66 -20.15
N GLY A 158 -3.75 8.71 -19.37
CA GLY A 158 -5.01 9.02 -18.70
C GLY A 158 -5.40 8.05 -17.57
N ALA A 159 -4.66 6.96 -17.37
CA ALA A 159 -4.92 6.00 -16.32
C ALA A 159 -4.70 6.64 -14.94
N VAL A 160 -5.73 6.59 -14.10
CA VAL A 160 -5.69 7.00 -12.71
C VAL A 160 -5.76 5.76 -11.84
N GLU A 161 -4.73 5.56 -11.02
CA GLU A 161 -4.59 4.43 -10.11
C GLU A 161 -4.67 4.94 -8.67
N THR A 162 -5.43 4.25 -7.82
CA THR A 162 -5.41 4.47 -6.37
C THR A 162 -4.24 3.68 -5.77
N ILE A 163 -3.29 4.40 -5.18
CA ILE A 163 -2.09 3.83 -4.54
C ILE A 163 -2.36 3.48 -3.08
N ILE A 164 -3.08 4.36 -2.40
CA ILE A 164 -3.52 4.18 -1.01
C ILE A 164 -4.97 4.60 -0.91
N ASP A 165 -5.79 3.76 -0.29
CA ASP A 165 -7.12 4.10 0.19
C ASP A 165 -7.20 3.79 1.69
N THR A 166 -7.22 4.84 2.51
CA THR A 166 -7.27 4.68 3.97
C THR A 166 -8.67 4.86 4.54
N SER A 167 -9.68 5.17 3.70
CA SER A 167 -11.07 5.44 4.07
C SER A 167 -11.33 6.56 5.11
N THR A 168 -10.30 7.18 5.70
CA THR A 168 -10.47 8.20 6.75
C THR A 168 -9.64 9.47 6.50
N VAL A 169 -8.33 9.44 6.77
CA VAL A 169 -7.46 10.61 6.58
C VAL A 169 -6.17 10.19 5.89
N LEU A 170 -5.80 10.99 4.90
CA LEU A 170 -4.50 10.98 4.24
C LEU A 170 -3.89 12.37 4.39
N ASN A 171 -2.61 12.45 4.70
CA ASN A 171 -1.83 13.66 4.72
C ASN A 171 -0.66 13.47 3.76
N PHE A 172 -0.74 14.08 2.58
CA PHE A 172 0.33 14.05 1.60
C PHE A 172 0.95 15.45 1.47
N ASN A 173 2.21 15.56 1.87
CA ASN A 173 2.94 16.83 1.85
C ASN A 173 4.26 16.66 1.09
N VAL A 174 4.53 17.61 0.21
CA VAL A 174 5.72 17.62 -0.65
C VAL A 174 6.44 18.93 -0.40
N CYS A 175 7.75 18.84 -0.19
CA CYS A 175 8.60 20.00 -0.07
C CYS A 175 9.76 19.89 -1.05
N LYS A 176 9.95 20.92 -1.87
CA LYS A 176 11.06 20.97 -2.82
C LYS A 176 12.32 21.45 -2.11
N ILE A 177 13.32 20.59 -2.07
CA ILE A 177 14.64 20.93 -1.53
C ILE A 177 15.42 21.67 -2.60
N ASN A 178 15.48 21.13 -3.83
CA ASN A 178 16.12 21.74 -4.99
C ASN A 178 15.50 21.16 -6.27
N ASP A 179 15.99 21.56 -7.45
CA ASP A 179 15.41 21.10 -8.72
C ASP A 179 15.47 19.57 -8.92
N GLY A 180 16.44 18.89 -8.33
CA GLY A 180 16.61 17.44 -8.43
C GLY A 180 16.14 16.62 -7.22
N THR A 181 15.66 17.27 -6.15
CA THR A 181 15.39 16.62 -4.86
C THR A 181 14.12 17.13 -4.19
N LEU A 182 13.24 16.20 -3.81
CA LEU A 182 12.02 16.48 -3.06
C LEU A 182 12.04 15.73 -1.73
N LYS A 183 11.42 16.31 -0.70
CA LYS A 183 11.02 15.62 0.53
C LYS A 183 9.54 15.31 0.43
N VAL A 184 9.19 14.04 0.48
CA VAL A 184 7.81 13.55 0.40
C VAL A 184 7.44 12.97 1.75
N SER A 185 6.38 13.50 2.36
CA SER A 185 5.85 13.09 3.64
C SER A 185 4.43 12.55 3.45
N LEU A 186 4.19 11.37 4.03
CA LEU A 186 2.93 10.65 3.89
C LEU A 186 2.48 10.19 5.26
N GLY A 187 1.26 10.58 5.64
CA GLY A 187 0.61 10.18 6.89
C GLY A 187 -0.76 9.61 6.60
N VAL A 188 -1.10 8.52 7.27
CA VAL A 188 -2.38 7.85 7.13
C VAL A 188 -2.99 7.59 8.50
N THR A 189 -4.30 7.75 8.58
CA THR A 189 -5.11 7.33 9.73
C THR A 189 -6.10 6.27 9.26
N LYS A 190 -6.50 5.35 10.13
CA LYS A 190 -7.62 4.43 9.94
C LYS A 190 -8.26 4.08 11.27
N THR A 191 -9.59 4.03 11.32
CA THR A 191 -10.34 3.59 12.52
C THR A 191 -10.59 2.08 12.45
N VAL A 192 -10.19 1.36 13.49
CA VAL A 192 -10.26 -0.11 13.57
C VAL A 192 -10.66 -0.49 14.99
N ALA A 193 -11.74 -1.25 15.15
CA ALA A 193 -12.31 -1.59 16.47
C ALA A 193 -12.61 -0.38 17.39
N GLY A 194 -12.91 0.78 16.80
CA GLY A 194 -13.15 2.03 17.55
C GLY A 194 -11.88 2.80 17.93
N GLU A 195 -10.69 2.29 17.61
CA GLU A 195 -9.41 2.97 17.82
C GLU A 195 -8.90 3.61 16.53
N ASN A 196 -8.35 4.83 16.62
CA ASN A 196 -7.68 5.48 15.51
C ASN A 196 -6.21 5.06 15.46
N ILE A 197 -5.85 4.32 14.42
CA ILE A 197 -4.49 3.88 14.16
C ILE A 197 -3.89 4.85 13.15
N GLN A 198 -2.67 5.30 13.42
CA GLN A 198 -1.96 6.23 12.55
C GLN A 198 -0.57 5.70 12.22
N TYR A 199 -0.13 5.98 11.01
CA TYR A 199 1.25 5.80 10.59
C TYR A 199 1.69 6.93 9.69
N SER A 200 2.89 7.44 9.89
CA SER A 200 3.48 8.46 9.03
C SER A 200 4.95 8.16 8.77
N SER A 201 5.39 8.50 7.58
CA SER A 201 6.79 8.38 7.16
C SER A 201 7.12 9.47 6.16
N GLN A 202 8.42 9.71 5.98
CA GLN A 202 8.92 10.68 5.00
C GLN A 202 10.13 10.11 4.29
N ARG A 203 10.34 10.54 3.04
CA ARG A 203 11.50 10.17 2.25
C ARG A 203 12.03 11.33 1.42
N LEU A 204 13.35 11.43 1.36
CA LEU A 204 14.04 12.27 0.39
C LEU A 204 14.17 11.47 -0.90
N VAL A 205 13.56 11.97 -1.97
CA VAL A 205 13.59 11.37 -3.30
C VAL A 205 14.40 12.26 -4.23
N LYS A 206 15.32 11.64 -4.99
CA LYS A 206 16.28 12.34 -5.82
C LYS A 206 16.33 11.75 -7.22
N SER A 207 16.30 12.62 -8.23
CA SER A 207 16.56 12.23 -9.61
C SER A 207 18.06 12.06 -9.87
N ILE A 208 18.41 11.07 -10.68
CA ILE A 208 19.79 10.93 -11.17
C ILE A 208 20.06 11.77 -12.42
N ASN A 209 19.02 12.21 -13.14
CA ASN A 209 19.16 12.92 -14.41
C ASN A 209 18.93 14.43 -14.27
N VAL A 210 18.26 14.89 -13.21
CA VAL A 210 18.06 16.32 -12.95
C VAL A 210 19.25 16.87 -12.15
N PRO A 211 19.98 17.87 -12.67
CA PRO A 211 21.06 18.49 -11.93
C PRO A 211 20.52 19.17 -10.66
N VAL A 212 21.32 19.12 -9.60
CA VAL A 212 21.01 19.80 -8.34
C VAL A 212 21.35 21.28 -8.49
N ASN A 213 20.50 22.00 -9.21
CA ASN A 213 20.56 23.44 -9.35
C ASN A 213 19.47 24.08 -8.47
N GLY A 214 19.70 25.30 -8.02
CA GLY A 214 18.78 26.06 -7.17
C GLY A 214 19.16 26.10 -5.68
N THR A 215 18.91 27.25 -5.05
CA THR A 215 18.93 27.44 -3.60
C THR A 215 17.80 26.64 -2.95
N ALA A 216 18.03 26.18 -1.71
CA ALA A 216 17.04 25.42 -0.96
C ALA A 216 15.66 26.09 -1.04
N GLY A 217 14.68 25.40 -1.63
CA GLY A 217 13.28 25.84 -1.57
C GLY A 217 12.88 26.03 -0.10
N ALA A 218 12.10 27.07 0.18
CA ALA A 218 11.73 27.55 1.51
C ALA A 218 11.69 26.44 2.56
N SER A 219 12.50 26.62 3.62
CA SER A 219 12.71 25.72 4.78
C SER A 219 11.64 24.63 4.90
N CYS A 220 11.94 23.43 4.38
CA CYS A 220 11.11 22.27 4.61
C CYS A 220 11.09 21.96 6.11
N PRO A 221 9.96 22.09 6.83
CA PRO A 221 9.89 21.77 8.26
C PRO A 221 10.16 20.30 8.52
#